data_AF-A0AAW7BI97-F1
#
_entry.id   AF-A0AAW7BI97-F1
#
_cell.length_a   1.000
_cell.length_b   1.000
_cell.length_c   1.000
_cell.angle_alpha   90.00
_cell.angle_beta   90.00
_cell.angle_gamma   90.00
#
_symmetry.space_group_name_H-M   'P 1'
#
loop_
_entity.id
_entity.type
_entity.pdbx_description
1 polymer ?
#
loop_
_entity_poly.entity_id
_entity_poly.type
_entity_poly.pdbx_seq_one_letter_code
_entity_poly.pdbx_strand_id
1 'polypeptide(L)' 'VPTIDWRLYKERHQIECFFNKLKHYRRIALRCEKTLTAFMGFVHLACAMIWLR' A
#
# COMPACT_ATOMS: atom_id res chain seq x y z
N VAL A 1 28.54 12.37 0.07
CA VAL A 1 27.41 11.61 -0.48
C VAL A 1 26.95 10.64 0.60
N PRO A 2 25.67 10.61 0.99
CA PRO A 2 25.21 9.59 1.94
C PRO A 2 25.46 8.21 1.33
N THR A 3 26.13 7.33 2.07
CA THR A 3 26.35 5.94 1.67
C THR A 3 25.00 5.23 1.67
N ILE A 4 24.60 4.67 0.53
CA ILE A 4 23.30 3.98 0.40
C ILE A 4 23.44 2.60 1.04
N ASP A 5 22.68 2.36 2.11
CA ASP A 5 22.50 1.02 2.69
C ASP A 5 21.62 0.17 1.78
N TRP A 6 22.24 -0.70 0.98
CA TRP A 6 21.54 -1.58 0.04
C TRP A 6 20.50 -2.49 0.70
N ARG A 7 20.75 -2.92 1.95
CA ARG A 7 19.79 -3.73 2.71
C ARG A 7 18.51 -2.94 3.01
N LEU A 8 18.67 -1.73 3.55
CA LEU A 8 17.56 -0.84 3.86
C LEU A 8 16.81 -0.39 2.60
N TYR A 9 17.53 -0.15 1.50
CA TYR A 9 16.94 0.18 0.21
C TYR A 9 16.02 -0.94 -0.30
N LYS A 10 16.46 -2.21 -0.19
CA LYS A 10 15.67 -3.37 -0.60
C LYS A 10 14.39 -3.52 0.24
N GLU A 11 14.46 -3.34 1.55
CA GLU A 11 13.28 -3.40 2.43
C GLU A 11 12.28 -2.29 2.10
N ARG A 12 12.76 -1.05 1.87
CA ARG A 12 11.92 0.08 1.45
C ARG A 12 11.25 -0.18 0.11
N HIS A 13 11.97 -0.76 -0.85
CA HIS A 13 11.44 -1.08 -2.16
C HIS A 13 10.23 -2.03 -2.07
N GLN A 14 10.28 -3.04 -1.19
CA GLN A 14 9.15 -3.95 -0.99
C GLN A 14 7.91 -3.22 -0.46
N ILE A 15 8.09 -2.32 0.51
CA ILE A 15 7.02 -1.48 1.06
C ILE A 15 6.44 -0.59 -0.03
N GLU A 16 7.30 0.05 -0.84
CA GLU A 16 6.88 0.95 -1.91
C GLU A 16 6.10 0.22 -3.01
N CYS A 17 6.54 -0.97 -3.40
CA CYS A 17 5.81 -1.85 -4.32
C CYS A 17 4.44 -2.26 -3.76
N PHE A 18 4.34 -2.55 -2.46
CA PHE A 18 3.07 -2.85 -1.81
C PHE A 18 2.10 -1.67 -1.89
N PHE A 19 2.55 -0.46 -1.53
CA PHE A 19 1.73 0.74 -1.64
C PHE A 19 1.39 1.09 -3.09
N ASN A 20 2.26 0.80 -4.05
CA ASN A 20 1.96 0.97 -5.46
C ASN A 20 0.78 0.07 -5.91
N LYS A 21 0.75 -1.19 -5.47
CA LYS A 21 -0.38 -2.09 -5.68
C LYS A 21 -1.65 -1.57 -4.99
N LEU A 22 -1.53 -1.06 -3.76
CA LEU A 22 -2.66 -0.49 -3.02
C LEU A 22 -3.28 0.73 -3.73
N LYS A 23 -2.45 1.58 -4.33
CA LYS A 23 -2.89 2.77 -5.09
C LYS A 23 -3.64 2.43 -6.38
N HIS A 24 -3.49 1.20 -6.92
CA HIS A 24 -4.26 0.75 -8.07
C HIS A 24 -5.77 0.72 -7.77
N TYR A 25 -6.14 0.52 -6.51
CA TYR A 25 -7.51 0.65 -6.05
C TYR A 25 -7.90 2.12 -5.93
N ARG A 26 -8.45 2.68 -7.02
CA ARG A 26 -8.89 4.09 -7.12
C ARG A 26 -9.69 4.58 -5.90
N ARG A 27 -10.55 3.73 -5.34
CA ARG A 27 -11.38 4.02 -4.15
C ARG A 27 -10.55 4.32 -2.90
N ILE A 28 -9.45 3.60 -2.72
CA ILE A 28 -8.50 3.79 -1.61
C ILE A 28 -7.61 5.01 -1.90
N ALA A 29 -7.08 5.12 -3.13
CA ALA A 29 -6.19 6.21 -3.52
C ALA A 29 -6.82 7.60 -3.40
N LEU A 30 -8.08 7.75 -3.82
CA LEU A 30 -8.82 9.01 -3.74
C LEU A 30 -9.49 9.25 -2.38
N ARG A 31 -9.46 8.26 -1.47
CA ARG A 31 -10.17 8.29 -0.18
C ARG A 31 -11.63 8.76 -0.35
N CYS A 32 -12.37 8.09 -1.23
CA CYS A 32 -13.76 8.48 -1.53
C CYS A 32 -14.76 8.07 -0.42
N GLU A 33 -14.33 7.32 0.59
CA GLU A 33 -15.20 6.82 1.65
C GLU A 33 -15.50 7.90 2.69
N LYS A 34 -16.80 8.10 2.96
CA LYS A 34 -17.29 9.10 3.94
C LYS A 34 -16.97 8.72 5.39
N THR A 35 -16.89 7.42 5.69
CA THR A 35 -16.60 6.92 7.04
C THR A 35 -15.23 6.25 7.10
N LEU A 36 -14.54 6.43 8.22
CA LEU A 36 -13.25 5.79 8.48
C LEU A 36 -13.36 4.27 8.52
N THR A 37 -14.47 3.74 9.04
CA THR A 37 -14.75 2.30 9.10
C THR A 37 -14.86 1.67 7.72
N ALA A 38 -15.58 2.32 6.79
CA ALA A 38 -15.67 1.84 5.41
C ALA A 38 -14.32 1.90 4.71
N PHE A 39 -13.57 3.01 4.86
CA PHE A 39 -12.22 3.13 4.33
C PHE A 39 -11.30 2.00 4.80
N MET A 40 -11.29 1.73 6.11
CA MET A 40 -10.47 0.67 6.70
C MET A 40 -10.89 -0.72 6.21
N GLY A 41 -12.20 -0.96 6.06
CA GLY A 41 -12.72 -2.20 5.46
C GLY A 41 -12.22 -2.42 4.02
N PHE A 42 -12.23 -1.39 3.18
CA PHE A 42 -11.67 -1.47 1.82
C PHE A 42 -10.17 -1.67 1.80
N VAL A 43 -9.43 -1.06 2.73
CA VAL A 43 -7.99 -1.29 2.89
C VAL A 43 -7.72 -2.75 3.24
N HIS A 44 -8.43 -3.32 4.21
CA HIS A 44 -8.28 -4.74 4.56
C HIS A 44 -8.62 -5.66 3.40
N LEU A 45 -9.69 -5.37 2.65
CA LEU A 45 -10.06 -6.13 1.46
C LEU A 45 -8.97 -6.07 0.39
N ALA A 46 -8.42 -4.88 0.11
CA ALA A 46 -7.33 -4.73 -0.85
C ALA A 46 -6.06 -5.46 -0.42
N CYS A 47 -5.71 -5.42 0.88
CA CYS A 47 -4.61 -6.20 1.43
C CYS A 47 -4.83 -7.71 1.24
N ALA A 48 -6.03 -8.22 1.52
CA ALA A 48 -6.37 -9.63 1.33
C ALA A 48 -6.30 -10.05 -0.15
N MET A 49 -6.78 -9.20 -1.07
CA MET A 49 -6.68 -9.46 -2.52
C MET A 49 -5.24 -9.45 -3.03
N ILE A 50 -4.38 -8.55 -2.50
CA ILE A 50 -2.95 -8.54 -2.84
C ILE A 50 -2.25 -9.79 -2.29
N TRP A 51 -2.69 -10.31 -1.15
CA TRP A 51 -2.11 -11.52 -0.54
C TRP A 51 -2.54 -12.82 -1.23
N LEU A 52 -3.79 -12.89 -1.71
CA LEU A 52 -4.32 -14.04 -2.45
C LEU A 52 -3.79 -14.15 -3.89
N ARG A 53 -3.15 -13.09 -4.39
CA ARG A 53 -2.55 -13.03 -5.72
C ARG A 53 -1.11 -13.53 -5.71
#